data_AF-A0A643C261-F1
#
_entry.id   AF-A0A643C261-F1
#
_cell.length_a   1.000
_cell.length_b   1.000
_cell.length_c   1.000
_cell.angle_alpha   90.00
_cell.angle_beta   90.00
_cell.angle_gamma   90.00
#
_symmetry.space_group_name_H-M   'P 1'
#
loop_
_entity.id
_entity.type
_entity.pdbx_description
1 polymer ?
#
loop_
_entity_poly.entity_id
_entity_poly.type
_entity_poly.pdbx_seq_one_letter_code
_entity_poly.pdbx_strand_id
1 'polypeptide(L)'
;MLFENMGVYTVTAASTFNRFQRPTIYYVMSGPTWQLMQKIQNHDFPPRVEELDVGTLPVSCALESGMKWHSAACASACINV
;
A
#
# COMPACT_ATOMS: atom_id res chain seq x y z
N MET A 1 24.44 13.92 15.43
CA MET A 1 24.38 12.51 14.99
C MET A 1 23.27 12.39 13.95
N LEU A 2 23.43 11.56 12.93
CA LEU A 2 22.45 11.34 11.86
C LEU A 2 22.10 9.83 11.83
N PHE A 3 20.81 9.52 11.72
CA PHE A 3 20.31 8.15 11.63
C PHE A 3 19.54 7.98 10.31
N GLU A 4 20.13 7.26 9.36
CA GLU A 4 19.51 6.94 8.07
C GLU A 4 18.55 5.75 8.20
N ASN A 5 17.70 5.54 7.20
CA ASN A 5 16.78 4.39 7.11
C ASN A 5 15.73 4.29 8.24
N MET A 6 15.42 5.41 8.90
CA MET A 6 14.43 5.50 9.99
C MET A 6 12.97 5.62 9.49
N GLY A 7 12.62 4.99 8.37
CA GLY A 7 11.30 5.12 7.75
C GLY A 7 10.24 4.12 8.23
N VAL A 8 10.65 3.00 8.83
CA VAL A 8 9.76 1.86 9.12
C VAL A 8 9.76 1.55 10.61
N TYR A 9 8.57 1.40 11.21
CA TYR A 9 8.37 1.15 12.65
C TYR A 9 9.03 2.18 13.58
N THR A 10 9.22 3.42 13.12
CA THR A 10 9.84 4.52 13.88
C THR A 10 8.78 5.47 14.45
N VAL A 11 8.39 6.51 13.69
CA VAL A 11 7.43 7.53 14.11
C VAL A 11 6.07 6.91 14.42
N THR A 12 5.70 5.81 13.76
CA THR A 12 4.43 5.10 13.96
C THR A 12 4.28 4.51 15.36
N ALA A 13 5.38 4.17 16.04
CA ALA A 13 5.38 3.59 17.38
C ALA A 13 5.90 4.56 18.47
N ALA A 14 6.30 5.78 18.11
CA ALA A 14 6.90 6.73 19.04
C ALA A 14 5.90 7.22 20.10
N SER A 15 6.31 7.38 21.36
CA SER A 15 5.49 8.03 22.40
C SER A 15 6.03 9.41 22.75
N THR A 16 5.26 10.17 23.53
CA THR A 16 5.70 11.44 24.14
C THR A 16 6.02 11.24 25.63
N PHE A 17 6.45 10.04 26.02
CA PHE A 17 6.89 9.78 27.38
C PHE A 17 7.95 10.80 27.81
N ASN A 18 7.84 11.28 29.04
CA ASN A 18 8.65 12.39 29.55
C ASN A 18 8.48 13.73 28.80
N ARG A 19 7.35 13.94 28.12
CA ARG A 19 6.99 15.20 27.45
C ARG A 19 7.94 15.61 26.32
N PHE A 20 8.77 14.70 25.81
CA PHE A 20 9.52 14.95 24.59
C PHE A 20 8.57 14.91 23.39
N GLN A 21 8.64 15.95 22.57
CA GLN A 21 7.82 16.04 21.37
C GLN A 21 8.35 15.12 20.28
N ARG A 22 7.44 14.61 19.45
CA ARG A 22 7.82 13.87 18.25
C ARG A 22 8.53 14.81 17.26
N PRO A 23 9.57 14.36 16.55
CA PRO A 23 10.21 15.17 15.53
C PRO A 23 9.23 15.57 14.42
N THR A 24 9.35 16.80 13.93
CA THR A 24 8.61 17.28 12.75
C THR A 24 9.11 16.57 11.49
N ILE A 25 8.20 16.09 10.64
CA ILE A 25 8.54 15.46 9.36
C ILE A 25 8.47 16.51 8.25
N TYR A 26 9.58 16.68 7.53
CA TYR A 26 9.66 17.54 6.36
C TYR A 26 9.71 16.67 5.10
N TYR A 27 8.69 16.77 4.25
CA TYR A 27 8.62 16.06 2.98
C TYR A 27 9.32 16.87 1.89
N VAL A 28 10.14 16.19 1.11
CA VAL A 28 10.83 16.77 -0.04
C VAL A 28 10.69 15.84 -1.23
N MET A 29 10.59 16.40 -2.43
CA MET A 29 10.53 15.65 -3.67
C MET A 29 11.28 16.41 -4.76
N SER A 30 12.09 15.70 -5.54
CA SER A 30 12.79 16.32 -6.67
C SER A 30 11.81 16.67 -7.80
N GLY A 31 12.13 17.69 -8.59
CA GLY A 31 11.34 18.06 -9.77
C GLY A 31 11.10 16.88 -10.74
N PRO A 32 12.13 16.10 -11.13
CA PRO A 32 11.94 14.91 -11.96
C PRO A 32 11.06 13.83 -11.31
N THR A 33 11.19 13.59 -10.00
CA THR A 33 10.33 12.65 -9.26
C THR A 33 8.88 13.12 -9.28
N TRP A 34 8.63 14.41 -9.12
CA TRP A 34 7.29 14.98 -9.21
C TRP A 34 6.70 14.81 -10.61
N GLN A 35 7.46 15.07 -11.68
CA GLN A 35 7.01 14.82 -13.06
C GLN A 35 6.65 13.35 -13.30
N LEU A 36 7.42 12.41 -12.74
CA LEU A 36 7.08 10.98 -12.80
C LEU A 36 5.78 10.68 -12.06
N MET A 37 5.60 11.23 -10.86
CA MET A 37 4.37 11.08 -10.07
C MET A 37 3.15 11.57 -10.86
N GLN A 38 3.27 12.72 -11.54
CA GLN A 38 2.22 13.24 -12.41
C GLN A 38 1.89 12.26 -13.55
N LYS A 39 2.88 11.63 -14.18
CA LYS A 39 2.60 10.61 -15.22
C LYS A 39 1.85 9.42 -14.63
N ILE A 40 2.28 8.89 -13.49
CA ILE A 40 1.59 7.76 -12.82
C ILE A 40 0.15 8.13 -12.46
N GLN A 41 -0.08 9.36 -12.00
CA GLN A 41 -1.43 9.85 -11.68
C GLN A 41 -2.32 10.00 -12.92
N ASN A 42 -1.76 10.48 -14.04
CA ASN A 42 -2.50 10.74 -15.28
C ASN A 42 -2.69 9.48 -16.16
N HIS A 43 -1.94 8.40 -15.90
CA HIS A 43 -2.33 7.09 -16.40
C HIS A 43 -3.54 6.66 -15.58
N ASP A 44 -4.74 6.95 -16.09
CA ASP A 44 -5.97 6.35 -15.60
C ASP A 44 -5.72 4.84 -15.49
N PHE A 45 -5.71 4.33 -14.26
CA PHE A 45 -5.96 2.91 -14.10
C PHE A 45 -7.30 2.68 -14.78
N PRO A 46 -7.40 1.80 -15.80
CA PRO A 46 -8.69 1.50 -16.39
C PRO A 46 -9.65 1.19 -15.23
N PRO A 47 -10.88 1.73 -15.25
CA PRO A 47 -11.85 1.42 -14.20
C PRO A 47 -11.82 -0.09 -14.02
N ARG A 48 -11.64 -0.56 -12.78
CA ARG A 48 -11.62 -1.98 -12.45
C ARG A 48 -12.84 -2.56 -13.15
N VAL A 49 -12.61 -3.26 -14.27
CA VAL A 49 -13.68 -3.80 -15.10
C VAL A 49 -14.46 -4.68 -14.15
N GLU A 50 -15.69 -4.26 -13.83
CA GLU A 50 -16.69 -5.19 -13.33
C GLU A 50 -16.68 -6.32 -14.35
N GLU A 51 -16.25 -7.52 -13.93
CA GLU A 51 -16.05 -8.68 -14.80
C GLU A 51 -17.31 -8.89 -15.65
N LEU A 52 -17.30 -8.34 -16.86
CA LEU A 52 -18.17 -8.78 -17.92
C LEU A 52 -17.36 -9.76 -18.76
N ASP A 53 -17.70 -11.00 -18.50
CA ASP A 53 -17.59 -12.15 -19.39
C ASP A 53 -16.26 -12.92 -19.41
N VAL A 54 -16.48 -14.23 -19.35
CA VAL A 54 -15.55 -15.33 -19.21
C VAL A 54 -14.63 -15.37 -20.42
N GLY A 55 -13.37 -15.01 -20.23
CA GLY A 55 -12.36 -15.30 -21.25
C GLY A 55 -11.18 -14.37 -21.25
N THR A 56 -10.13 -14.78 -20.53
CA THR A 56 -8.76 -14.25 -20.63
C THR A 56 -8.45 -13.06 -19.71
N LEU A 57 -8.41 -13.33 -18.40
CA LEU A 57 -7.68 -12.47 -17.45
C LEU A 57 -6.16 -12.68 -17.62
N PRO A 58 -5.32 -11.63 -17.57
CA PRO A 58 -3.87 -11.77 -17.63
C PRO A 58 -3.38 -12.46 -16.35
N VAL A 59 -2.55 -13.48 -16.54
CA VAL A 59 -2.01 -14.31 -15.46
C VAL A 59 -1.09 -13.46 -14.58
N SER A 60 -1.55 -13.18 -13.36
CA SER A 60 -0.70 -12.63 -12.29
C SER A 60 0.18 -13.74 -11.71
N CYS A 61 1.43 -13.44 -11.39
CA CYS A 61 2.45 -14.35 -10.84
C CYS A 61 2.02 -15.03 -9.51
N ALA A 62 0.88 -14.65 -8.92
CA ALA A 62 0.31 -15.30 -7.75
C ALA A 62 -0.43 -16.61 -8.06
N LEU A 63 -0.80 -16.88 -9.33
CA LEU A 63 -1.59 -18.07 -9.70
C LEU A 63 -0.74 -19.37 -9.76
N GLU A 64 0.58 -19.25 -9.88
CA GLU A 64 1.50 -20.39 -10.04
C GLU A 64 1.68 -21.21 -8.74
N SER A 65 1.20 -20.69 -7.60
CA SER A 65 1.34 -21.32 -6.27
C SER A 65 0.49 -22.58 -6.05
N GLY A 66 -0.20 -23.12 -7.07
CA GLY A 66 -0.87 -24.43 -6.99
C GLY A 66 -1.91 -24.58 -5.86
N MET A 67 -2.29 -23.49 -5.19
CA MET A 67 -3.28 -23.50 -4.14
C MET A 67 -4.64 -23.53 -4.81
N LYS A 68 -5.26 -24.71 -4.79
CA LYS A 68 -6.65 -24.92 -5.18
C LYS A 68 -7.51 -23.96 -4.34
N TRP A 69 -7.99 -22.88 -4.96
CA TRP A 69 -8.95 -21.97 -4.37
C TRP A 69 -10.27 -22.73 -4.16
N HIS A 70 -10.39 -23.40 -3.02
CA HIS A 70 -11.69 -23.76 -2.52
C HIS A 70 -12.39 -22.45 -2.16
N SER A 71 -13.46 -22.15 -2.90
CA SER A 71 -14.34 -21.02 -2.65
C SER A 71 -15.02 -21.23 -1.29
N ALA A 72 -14.31 -20.89 -0.22
CA ALA A 72 -14.87 -20.74 1.11
C ALA A 72 -15.19 -19.25 1.25
N ALA A 73 -16.49 -18.93 1.24
CA ALA A 73 -16.98 -17.60 1.52
C ALA A 73 -16.35 -17.11 2.83
N CYS A 74 -15.55 -16.05 2.75
CA CYS A 74 -15.01 -15.38 3.93
C CYS A 74 -16.19 -14.80 4.73
N ALA A 75 -16.64 -15.51 5.76
CA ALA A 75 -17.55 -14.96 6.74
C ALA A 75 -16.81 -13.85 7.49
N SER A 76 -17.29 -12.61 7.35
CA SER A 76 -16.82 -11.46 8.12
C SER A 76 -17.10 -11.69 9.60
N ALA A 77 -16.06 -12.03 10.37
CA ALA A 77 -16.15 -12.04 11.83
C ALA A 77 -15.92 -10.62 12.35
N CYS A 78 -16.99 -9.98 12.84
CA CYS A 78 -16.88 -8.73 13.59
C CYS A 78 -16.23 -9.00 14.95
N ILE A 79 -15.18 -8.27 15.30
CA ILE A 79 -14.62 -8.24 16.66
C ILE A 79 -15.38 -7.16 17.43
N ASN A 80 -16.10 -7.55 18.47
CA ASN A 80 -16.70 -6.60 19.41
C ASN A 80 -15.59 -5.97 20.27
N VAL A 81 -15.61 -4.64 20.39
CA VAL A 81 -14.89 -3.86 21.41
C VAL A 81 -15.83 -3.60 22.58
#